data_AF-A0A9E1UUB9-F1
#
_entry.id   AF-A0A9E1UUB9-F1
#
_cell.length_a   1.000
_cell.length_b   1.000
_cell.length_c   1.000
_cell.angle_alpha   90.00
_cell.angle_beta   90.00
_cell.angle_gamma   90.00
#
_symmetry.space_group_name_H-M   'P 1'
#
loop_
_entity.id
_entity.type
_entity.pdbx_description
1 polymer ?
#
loop_
_entity_poly.entity_id
_entity_poly.type
_entity_poly.pdbx_seq_one_letter_code
_entity_poly.pdbx_strand_id
1 'polypeptide(L)'
;YLTDRLSEEGCRFIREHQDTPFFLYQSYHSVHTPIQSKREYQAKYAQKAAGLDRKINAAYAGMIQSLDEGVGRILDTIEKTGLRDRTVVFFMSDNGGLSSVTQNAPLREGKGHVYEGGIREPMIVRAPGLTQAGSICRIPVSSIDFLPTMIELAGAAMPAERPIDGVSLTPLLRGGELDREAIYWHYPHYSPQRGKPAGAVRAGDLKLLEFYEDGHLELYDLSKDIGETTDLSAKRPQDTARLHAMLVAWRQRVGAKMPTPNPAYGKTEAEPTQLKPGQLDAEFAIRSGCRVDRHQLGFAVLGTAKGGMALRRLATPISGAATFTWAMQSLQPDRSPHAWRNAFIVLRDQQGNEWRIGLYLGGQRKISITEKGKGTKPKQYSAPFTQDPYTPFKCQLNFDPDARKMTLDINGTKLNAPLAFPPGPITHTGYHVINTETAYSPIATKR
;
A
#
# COMPACT_ATOMS: atom_id res chain seq x y z
N TYR A 1 -0.21 6.60 -19.70
CA TYR A 1 -0.35 6.67 -18.23
C TYR A 1 -1.54 5.80 -17.83
N LEU A 2 -1.48 5.03 -16.72
CA LEU A 2 -2.49 3.99 -16.44
C LEU A 2 -3.91 4.55 -16.31
N THR A 3 -4.08 5.70 -15.65
CA THR A 3 -5.38 6.38 -15.52
C THR A 3 -5.99 6.72 -16.88
N ASP A 4 -5.18 7.20 -17.84
CA ASP A 4 -5.66 7.46 -19.20
C ASP A 4 -6.15 6.18 -19.86
N ARG A 5 -5.39 5.09 -19.73
CA ARG A 5 -5.75 3.80 -20.33
C ARG A 5 -7.05 3.27 -19.75
N LEU A 6 -7.23 3.32 -18.42
CA LEU A 6 -8.47 2.91 -17.78
C LEU A 6 -9.66 3.75 -18.24
N SER A 7 -9.46 5.06 -18.45
CA SER A 7 -10.49 5.95 -18.99
C SER A 7 -10.88 5.54 -20.41
N GLU A 8 -9.88 5.26 -21.26
CA GLU A 8 -10.07 4.84 -22.65
C GLU A 8 -10.85 3.52 -22.75
N GLU A 9 -10.53 2.54 -21.90
CA GLU A 9 -11.27 1.28 -21.82
C GLU A 9 -12.73 1.48 -21.39
N GLY A 10 -12.99 2.37 -20.40
CA GLY A 10 -14.35 2.75 -20.01
C GLY A 10 -15.12 3.44 -21.15
N CYS A 11 -14.48 4.37 -21.86
CA CYS A 11 -15.06 5.00 -23.05
C CYS A 11 -15.34 3.97 -24.16
N ARG A 12 -14.45 2.99 -24.37
CA ARG A 12 -14.64 1.93 -25.36
C ARG A 12 -15.85 1.07 -25.00
N PHE A 13 -15.93 0.63 -23.74
CA PHE A 13 -17.06 -0.14 -23.24
C PHE A 13 -18.40 0.56 -23.48
N ILE A 14 -18.50 1.86 -23.18
CA ILE A 14 -19.72 2.65 -23.41
C ILE A 14 -20.12 2.65 -24.89
N ARG A 15 -19.17 2.87 -25.81
CA ARG A 15 -19.44 2.86 -27.25
C ARG A 15 -19.91 1.49 -27.75
N GLU A 16 -19.30 0.42 -27.24
CA GLU A 16 -19.65 -0.97 -27.62
C GLU A 16 -21.03 -1.40 -27.11
N HIS A 17 -21.55 -0.76 -26.06
CA HIS A 17 -22.80 -1.14 -25.40
C HIS A 17 -23.88 -0.05 -25.45
N GLN A 18 -23.77 0.94 -26.34
CA GLN A 18 -24.67 2.11 -26.37
C GLN A 18 -26.14 1.75 -26.66
N ASP A 19 -26.39 0.59 -27.28
CA ASP A 19 -27.73 0.13 -27.66
C ASP A 19 -28.41 -0.74 -26.58
N THR A 20 -27.73 -1.02 -25.46
CA THR A 20 -28.24 -1.84 -24.35
C THR A 20 -27.98 -1.19 -23.00
N PRO A 21 -28.84 -1.39 -21.98
CA PRO A 21 -28.51 -0.97 -20.61
C PRO A 21 -27.20 -1.60 -20.15
N PHE A 22 -26.34 -0.81 -19.51
CA PHE A 22 -25.05 -1.29 -19.00
C PHE A 22 -24.78 -0.83 -17.56
N PHE A 23 -23.91 -1.56 -16.89
CA PHE A 23 -23.29 -1.17 -15.63
C PHE A 23 -21.77 -1.10 -15.84
N LEU A 24 -21.19 0.08 -15.62
CA LEU A 24 -19.75 0.31 -15.69
C LEU A 24 -19.21 0.64 -14.30
N TYR A 25 -18.48 -0.30 -13.69
CA TYR A 25 -17.73 -0.04 -12.47
C TYR A 25 -16.32 0.46 -12.79
N GLN A 26 -16.19 1.76 -13.02
CA GLN A 26 -14.92 2.41 -13.35
C GLN A 26 -14.05 2.61 -12.09
N SER A 27 -13.30 1.58 -11.71
CA SER A 27 -12.39 1.62 -10.56
C SER A 27 -10.98 2.06 -10.96
N TYR A 28 -10.63 3.31 -10.69
CA TYR A 28 -9.28 3.79 -10.91
C TYR A 28 -8.32 3.29 -9.83
N HIS A 29 -7.10 2.91 -10.22
CA HIS A 29 -6.00 2.74 -9.27
C HIS A 29 -5.52 4.08 -8.69
N SER A 30 -5.78 5.18 -9.41
CA SER A 30 -5.53 6.51 -8.89
C SER A 30 -6.47 6.78 -7.71
N VAL A 31 -5.99 7.32 -6.59
CA VAL A 31 -4.70 7.99 -6.39
C VAL A 31 -3.77 7.23 -5.43
N HIS A 32 -3.83 5.90 -5.45
CA HIS A 32 -3.04 5.05 -4.57
C HIS A 32 -1.52 5.18 -4.84
N THR A 33 -0.72 4.93 -3.81
CA THR A 33 0.75 4.82 -3.94
C THR A 33 1.16 3.65 -4.85
N PRO A 34 2.29 3.73 -5.58
CA PRO A 34 3.26 4.84 -5.60
C PRO A 34 2.72 6.08 -6.32
N ILE A 35 3.08 7.26 -5.82
CA ILE A 35 2.59 8.54 -6.36
C ILE A 35 3.39 8.91 -7.60
N GLN A 36 2.78 8.71 -8.78
CA GLN A 36 3.45 8.83 -10.08
C GLN A 36 2.55 9.57 -11.06
N SER A 37 2.59 10.91 -11.09
CA SER A 37 1.86 11.67 -12.12
C SER A 37 2.63 11.79 -13.43
N LYS A 38 1.94 12.25 -14.49
CA LYS A 38 2.61 12.76 -15.69
C LYS A 38 3.57 13.92 -15.32
N ARG A 39 4.70 14.03 -16.01
CA ARG A 39 5.79 14.95 -15.67
C ARG A 39 5.35 16.42 -15.82
N GLU A 40 4.59 16.70 -16.87
CA GLU A 40 4.02 18.01 -17.17
C GLU A 40 3.06 18.48 -16.07
N TYR A 41 2.24 17.58 -15.50
CA TYR A 41 1.35 17.93 -14.40
C TYR A 41 2.11 18.13 -13.10
N GLN A 42 3.13 17.31 -12.84
CA GLN A 42 4.00 17.52 -11.69
C GLN A 42 4.67 18.90 -11.75
N ALA A 43 5.18 19.30 -12.93
CA ALA A 43 5.78 20.63 -13.12
C ALA A 43 4.75 21.76 -12.92
N LYS A 44 3.57 21.64 -13.52
CA LYS A 44 2.44 22.59 -13.37
C LYS A 44 2.08 22.79 -11.89
N TYR A 45 1.89 21.71 -11.14
CA TYR A 45 1.49 21.81 -9.74
C TYR A 45 2.64 22.18 -8.81
N ALA A 46 3.90 21.89 -9.17
CA ALA A 46 5.05 22.40 -8.43
C ALA A 46 5.14 23.93 -8.56
N GLN A 47 4.96 24.47 -9.76
CA GLN A 47 4.89 25.91 -9.98
C GLN A 47 3.72 26.55 -9.22
N LYS A 48 2.53 25.94 -9.28
CA LYS A 48 1.36 26.43 -8.53
C LYS A 48 1.57 26.38 -7.02
N ALA A 49 2.27 25.37 -6.51
CA ALA A 49 2.54 25.21 -5.08
C ALA A 49 3.54 26.23 -4.54
N ALA A 50 4.44 26.76 -5.37
CA ALA A 50 5.46 27.73 -4.94
C ALA A 50 4.86 29.03 -4.36
N GLY A 51 3.62 29.38 -4.73
CA GLY A 51 2.90 30.54 -4.21
C GLY A 51 2.02 30.26 -2.99
N LEU A 52 2.07 29.08 -2.39
CA LEU A 52 1.19 28.68 -1.29
C LEU A 52 1.97 28.53 0.02
N ASP A 53 1.40 29.04 1.11
CA ASP A 53 1.92 28.87 2.49
C ASP A 53 1.62 27.48 3.07
N ARG A 54 1.56 26.45 2.21
CA ARG A 54 1.34 25.06 2.60
C ARG A 54 2.03 24.11 1.66
N LYS A 55 2.56 23.03 2.23
CA LYS A 55 3.23 21.98 1.46
C LYS A 55 2.20 21.19 0.64
N ILE A 56 2.27 21.31 -0.68
CA ILE A 56 1.45 20.53 -1.61
C ILE A 56 2.31 19.43 -2.25
N ASN A 57 1.77 18.21 -2.27
CA ASN A 57 2.35 17.13 -3.06
C ASN A 57 1.96 17.33 -4.54
N ALA A 58 2.85 17.97 -5.32
CA ALA A 58 2.60 18.28 -6.72
C ALA A 58 2.34 17.03 -7.59
N ALA A 59 3.00 15.91 -7.27
CA ALA A 59 2.77 14.66 -7.99
C ALA A 59 1.36 14.11 -7.68
N TYR A 60 0.92 14.16 -6.42
CA TYR A 60 -0.45 13.78 -6.06
C TYR A 60 -1.50 14.64 -6.76
N ALA A 61 -1.31 15.97 -6.77
CA ALA A 61 -2.19 16.89 -7.50
C ALA A 61 -2.24 16.57 -9.01
N GLY A 62 -1.12 16.19 -9.61
CA GLY A 62 -1.08 15.75 -11.00
C GLY A 62 -1.82 14.43 -11.26
N MET A 63 -1.82 13.50 -10.30
CA MET A 63 -2.64 12.28 -10.39
C MET A 63 -4.13 12.62 -10.32
N ILE A 64 -4.53 13.53 -9.42
CA ILE A 64 -5.91 14.02 -9.32
C ILE A 64 -6.36 14.69 -10.62
N GLN A 65 -5.53 15.55 -11.24
CA GLN A 65 -5.88 16.14 -12.54
C GLN A 65 -6.09 15.08 -13.62
N SER A 66 -5.26 14.05 -13.66
CA SER A 66 -5.43 12.97 -14.64
C SER A 66 -6.69 12.14 -14.40
N LEU A 67 -7.10 11.98 -13.13
CA LEU A 67 -8.37 11.35 -12.77
C LEU A 67 -9.55 12.21 -13.23
N ASP A 68 -9.52 13.51 -12.95
CA ASP A 68 -10.53 14.49 -13.35
C ASP A 68 -10.74 14.50 -14.87
N GLU A 69 -9.64 14.58 -15.65
CA GLU A 69 -9.68 14.47 -17.11
C GLU A 69 -10.22 13.12 -17.59
N GLY A 70 -9.90 12.02 -16.89
CA GLY A 70 -10.41 10.70 -17.19
C GLY A 70 -11.92 10.60 -17.00
N VAL A 71 -12.44 11.15 -15.89
CA VAL A 71 -13.88 11.31 -15.65
C VAL A 71 -14.51 12.17 -16.75
N GLY A 72 -13.89 13.30 -17.11
CA GLY A 72 -14.34 14.15 -18.21
C GLY A 72 -14.50 13.40 -19.53
N ARG A 73 -13.51 12.57 -19.92
CA ARG A 73 -13.59 11.73 -21.13
C ARG A 73 -14.77 10.76 -21.10
N ILE A 74 -15.06 10.16 -19.95
CA ILE A 74 -16.20 9.25 -19.78
C ILE A 74 -17.51 10.02 -19.94
N LEU A 75 -17.65 11.18 -19.28
CA LEU A 75 -18.84 12.03 -19.38
C LEU A 75 -19.06 12.53 -20.80
N ASP A 76 -18.00 12.97 -21.50
CA ASP A 76 -18.04 13.36 -22.91
C ASP A 76 -18.46 12.20 -23.81
N THR A 77 -18.03 10.97 -23.50
CA THR A 77 -18.40 9.79 -24.27
C THR A 77 -19.88 9.47 -24.10
N ILE A 78 -20.40 9.54 -22.86
CA ILE A 78 -21.84 9.41 -22.57
C ILE A 78 -22.64 10.47 -23.35
N GLU A 79 -22.14 11.70 -23.43
CA GLU A 79 -22.81 12.77 -24.18
C GLU A 79 -22.79 12.52 -25.70
N LYS A 80 -21.63 12.22 -26.28
CA LYS A 80 -21.46 11.98 -27.72
C LYS A 80 -22.22 10.76 -28.23
N THR A 81 -22.50 9.79 -27.37
CA THR A 81 -23.30 8.60 -27.68
C THR A 81 -24.80 8.82 -27.44
N GLY A 82 -25.23 10.03 -27.06
CA GLY A 82 -26.64 10.36 -26.82
C GLY A 82 -27.21 9.72 -25.55
N LEU A 83 -26.36 9.24 -24.64
CA LEU A 83 -26.75 8.51 -23.43
C LEU A 83 -26.95 9.42 -22.21
N ARG A 84 -26.64 10.72 -22.32
CA ARG A 84 -26.63 11.69 -21.20
C ARG A 84 -27.88 11.63 -20.32
N ASP A 85 -29.06 11.63 -20.92
CA ASP A 85 -30.35 11.71 -20.21
C ASP A 85 -30.85 10.34 -19.70
N ARG A 86 -30.12 9.26 -19.97
CA ARG A 86 -30.45 7.89 -19.55
C ARG A 86 -29.33 7.20 -18.78
N THR A 87 -28.29 7.94 -18.36
CA THR A 87 -27.20 7.41 -17.55
C THR A 87 -27.14 8.11 -16.21
N VAL A 88 -27.31 7.31 -15.15
CA VAL A 88 -27.01 7.73 -13.78
C VAL A 88 -25.51 7.58 -13.54
N VAL A 89 -24.88 8.62 -13.00
CA VAL A 89 -23.44 8.63 -12.68
C VAL A 89 -23.26 8.82 -11.19
N PHE A 90 -22.53 7.91 -10.58
CA PHE A 90 -22.02 8.01 -9.20
C PHE A 90 -20.50 8.24 -9.25
N PHE A 91 -20.01 9.22 -8.51
CA PHE A 91 -18.58 9.42 -8.25
C PHE A 91 -18.36 9.33 -6.75
N MET A 92 -17.43 8.46 -6.33
CA MET A 92 -17.09 8.23 -4.92
C MET A 92 -15.65 7.72 -4.77
N SER A 93 -15.11 7.78 -3.55
CA SER A 93 -13.85 7.17 -3.12
C SER A 93 -14.11 6.01 -2.14
N ASP A 94 -13.18 5.07 -2.00
CA ASP A 94 -13.33 3.87 -1.16
C ASP A 94 -13.04 4.11 0.33
N ASN A 95 -12.12 5.04 0.63
CA ASN A 95 -11.72 5.45 1.97
C ASN A 95 -11.01 6.81 1.95
N GLY A 96 -10.81 7.38 3.14
CA GLY A 96 -10.22 8.70 3.28
C GLY A 96 -8.78 8.79 2.77
N GLY A 97 -8.31 10.02 2.56
CA GLY A 97 -6.97 10.27 2.02
C GLY A 97 -5.85 9.75 2.92
N LEU A 98 -4.76 9.27 2.32
CA LEU A 98 -3.55 8.86 3.05
C LEU A 98 -2.81 10.09 3.58
N SER A 99 -2.80 10.30 4.91
CA SER A 99 -2.26 11.51 5.57
C SER A 99 -0.78 11.80 5.29
N SER A 100 0.02 10.80 4.92
CA SER A 100 1.43 10.99 4.53
C SER A 100 1.60 11.53 3.11
N VAL A 101 0.54 11.54 2.31
CA VAL A 101 0.52 11.94 0.89
C VAL A 101 -0.36 13.17 0.65
N THR A 102 -1.52 13.22 1.29
CA THR A 102 -2.52 14.29 1.19
C THR A 102 -2.98 14.75 2.58
N GLN A 103 -3.75 15.83 2.63
CA GLN A 103 -4.38 16.32 3.85
C GLN A 103 -5.91 16.16 3.75
N ASN A 104 -6.53 15.78 4.85
CA ASN A 104 -7.99 15.70 4.98
C ASN A 104 -8.56 16.85 5.83
N ALA A 105 -7.75 17.87 6.13
CA ALA A 105 -8.14 18.98 6.99
C ALA A 105 -9.45 19.64 6.51
N PRO A 106 -10.38 20.01 7.43
CA PRO A 106 -10.23 19.99 8.89
C PRO A 106 -10.52 18.62 9.55
N LEU A 107 -10.76 17.57 8.77
CA LEU A 107 -11.08 16.25 9.31
C LEU A 107 -9.86 15.62 9.99
N ARG A 108 -10.11 14.88 11.07
CA ARG A 108 -9.08 14.20 11.85
C ARG A 108 -8.63 12.93 11.15
N GLU A 109 -7.31 12.75 11.08
CA GLU A 109 -6.62 11.60 10.49
C GLU A 109 -6.97 11.35 9.01
N GLY A 110 -6.90 10.09 8.59
CA GLY A 110 -6.94 9.65 7.19
C GLY A 110 -7.11 8.14 7.08
N LYS A 111 -6.81 7.61 5.89
CA LYS A 111 -6.86 6.17 5.56
C LYS A 111 -6.48 5.29 6.75
N GLY A 112 -7.32 4.31 7.07
CA GLY A 112 -7.07 3.33 8.13
C GLY A 112 -7.50 3.75 9.53
N HIS A 113 -8.18 4.88 9.69
CA HIS A 113 -8.76 5.34 10.95
C HIS A 113 -10.30 5.42 10.84
N VAL A 114 -10.99 5.32 11.98
CA VAL A 114 -12.45 5.50 12.10
C VAL A 114 -12.87 6.96 12.34
N TYR A 115 -11.90 7.87 12.51
CA TYR A 115 -12.13 9.32 12.48
C TYR A 115 -12.63 9.79 11.11
N GLU A 116 -13.29 10.95 11.05
CA GLU A 116 -13.93 11.49 9.83
C GLU A 116 -12.96 11.57 8.65
N GLY A 117 -11.68 11.85 8.88
CA GLY A 117 -10.69 11.91 7.79
C GLY A 117 -10.42 10.55 7.12
N GLY A 118 -10.74 9.43 7.79
CA GLY A 118 -10.59 8.08 7.25
C GLY A 118 -11.85 7.46 6.63
N ILE A 119 -13.04 8.00 6.94
CA ILE A 119 -14.32 7.41 6.54
C ILE A 119 -15.24 8.35 5.74
N ARG A 120 -14.89 9.64 5.62
CA ARG A 120 -15.70 10.63 4.91
C ARG A 120 -15.16 10.85 3.50
N GLU A 121 -15.99 10.56 2.51
CA GLU A 121 -15.59 10.56 1.10
C GLU A 121 -16.27 11.67 0.29
N PRO A 122 -15.63 12.17 -0.79
CA PRO A 122 -16.35 12.91 -1.80
C PRO A 122 -17.38 12.00 -2.46
N MET A 123 -18.62 12.49 -2.60
CA MET A 123 -19.68 11.80 -3.32
C MET A 123 -20.45 12.77 -4.19
N ILE A 124 -20.64 12.42 -5.46
CA ILE A 124 -21.46 13.18 -6.42
C ILE A 124 -22.36 12.19 -7.14
N VAL A 125 -23.64 12.51 -7.26
CA VAL A 125 -24.60 11.72 -8.04
C VAL A 125 -25.30 12.61 -9.06
N ARG A 126 -25.33 12.17 -10.32
CA ARG A 126 -26.16 12.76 -11.38
C ARG A 126 -27.14 11.69 -11.85
N ALA A 127 -28.42 11.86 -11.56
CA ALA A 127 -29.47 10.98 -12.04
C ALA A 127 -30.51 11.81 -12.82
N PRO A 128 -30.47 11.82 -14.17
CA PRO A 128 -31.41 12.57 -14.99
C PRO A 128 -32.87 12.29 -14.60
N GLY A 129 -33.67 13.35 -14.49
CA GLY A 129 -35.08 13.25 -14.06
C GLY A 129 -35.31 12.99 -12.57
N LEU A 130 -34.26 12.70 -11.79
CA LEU A 130 -34.36 12.49 -10.33
C LEU A 130 -33.65 13.60 -9.55
N THR A 131 -32.40 13.90 -9.87
CA THR A 131 -31.58 14.88 -9.13
C THR A 131 -31.80 16.32 -9.60
N GLN A 132 -31.86 17.27 -8.66
CA GLN A 132 -31.74 18.70 -8.95
C GLN A 132 -30.26 19.11 -9.12
N ALA A 133 -29.93 19.74 -10.24
CA ALA A 133 -28.57 20.20 -10.53
C ALA A 133 -28.07 21.22 -9.48
N GLY A 134 -26.83 21.05 -9.02
CA GLY A 134 -26.21 21.96 -8.04
C GLY A 134 -26.73 21.83 -6.60
N SER A 135 -27.64 20.89 -6.33
CA SER A 135 -28.16 20.64 -4.99
C SER A 135 -27.10 19.99 -4.08
N ILE A 136 -27.27 20.16 -2.76
CA ILE A 136 -26.39 19.58 -1.72
C ILE A 136 -27.27 18.82 -0.73
N CYS A 137 -27.04 17.52 -0.59
CA CYS A 137 -27.61 16.72 0.48
C CYS A 137 -26.62 16.63 1.65
N ARG A 138 -27.10 16.89 2.88
CA ARG A 138 -26.29 16.76 4.11
C ARG A 138 -26.62 15.52 4.95
N ILE A 139 -27.60 14.72 4.50
CA ILE A 139 -27.98 13.48 5.18
C ILE A 139 -26.83 12.48 5.00
N PRO A 140 -26.33 11.86 6.10
CA PRO A 140 -25.26 10.87 6.00
C PRO A 140 -25.67 9.64 5.20
N VAL A 141 -24.80 9.23 4.28
CA VAL A 141 -24.95 8.03 3.44
C VAL A 141 -23.68 7.17 3.55
N SER A 142 -23.78 5.91 3.12
CA SER A 142 -22.67 4.96 3.13
C SER A 142 -22.58 4.22 1.80
N SER A 143 -21.40 3.72 1.44
CA SER A 143 -21.19 2.99 0.18
C SER A 143 -22.07 1.73 0.05
N ILE A 144 -22.50 1.15 1.18
CA ILE A 144 -23.44 0.02 1.21
C ILE A 144 -24.81 0.36 0.62
N ASP A 145 -25.14 1.65 0.52
CA ASP A 145 -26.42 2.14 -0.03
C ASP A 145 -26.47 2.07 -1.55
N PHE A 146 -25.33 1.91 -2.21
CA PHE A 146 -25.26 1.90 -3.66
C PHE A 146 -25.96 0.67 -4.23
N LEU A 147 -25.79 -0.50 -3.61
CA LEU A 147 -26.42 -1.73 -4.07
C LEU A 147 -27.96 -1.60 -4.13
N PRO A 148 -28.68 -1.29 -3.04
CA PRO A 148 -30.13 -1.16 -3.11
C PRO A 148 -30.58 0.01 -4.01
N THR A 149 -29.82 1.11 -4.04
CA THR A 149 -30.13 2.24 -4.93
C THR A 149 -30.07 1.83 -6.40
N MET A 150 -29.01 1.11 -6.80
CA MET A 150 -28.83 0.65 -8.18
C MET A 150 -29.88 -0.39 -8.59
N ILE A 151 -30.26 -1.29 -7.68
CA ILE A 151 -31.34 -2.26 -7.92
C ILE A 151 -32.68 -1.54 -8.17
N GLU A 152 -33.02 -0.56 -7.32
CA GLU A 152 -34.25 0.23 -7.48
C GLU A 152 -34.25 1.03 -8.79
N LEU A 153 -33.14 1.71 -9.11
CA LEU A 153 -33.00 2.48 -10.35
C LEU A 153 -33.09 1.60 -11.61
N ALA A 154 -32.65 0.35 -11.52
CA ALA A 154 -32.77 -0.63 -12.61
C ALA A 154 -34.18 -1.24 -12.72
N GLY A 155 -35.09 -0.96 -11.77
CA GLY A 155 -36.41 -1.59 -11.71
C GLY A 155 -36.34 -3.10 -11.41
N ALA A 156 -35.25 -3.56 -10.82
CA ALA A 156 -35.03 -4.97 -10.51
C ALA A 156 -35.59 -5.33 -9.12
N ALA A 157 -35.89 -6.61 -8.90
CA ALA A 157 -36.29 -7.10 -7.60
C ALA A 157 -35.08 -7.21 -6.66
N MET A 158 -35.25 -6.83 -5.39
CA MET A 158 -34.24 -7.05 -4.37
C MET A 158 -34.02 -8.57 -4.17
N PRO A 159 -32.76 -9.02 -4.03
CA PRO A 159 -32.48 -10.42 -3.75
C PRO A 159 -33.03 -10.80 -2.37
N ALA A 160 -33.91 -11.80 -2.32
CA ALA A 160 -34.52 -12.29 -1.08
C ALA A 160 -33.58 -13.19 -0.25
N GLU A 161 -32.52 -13.72 -0.88
CA GLU A 161 -31.66 -14.77 -0.30
C GLU A 161 -30.63 -14.24 0.69
N ARG A 162 -30.42 -12.93 0.76
CA ARG A 162 -29.40 -12.31 1.60
C ARG A 162 -29.88 -10.99 2.18
N PRO A 163 -29.57 -10.69 3.46
CA PRO A 163 -29.86 -9.40 4.04
C PRO A 163 -29.06 -8.30 3.33
N ILE A 164 -29.70 -7.16 3.09
CA ILE A 164 -29.08 -5.94 2.56
C ILE A 164 -29.12 -4.91 3.68
N ASP A 165 -27.95 -4.51 4.18
CA ASP A 165 -27.85 -3.51 5.26
C ASP A 165 -28.02 -2.06 4.75
N GLY A 166 -27.70 -1.82 3.47
CA GLY A 166 -27.86 -0.51 2.84
C GLY A 166 -29.34 -0.14 2.68
N VAL A 167 -29.60 1.15 2.59
CA VAL A 167 -30.92 1.68 2.21
C VAL A 167 -30.82 2.44 0.90
N SER A 168 -31.87 2.40 0.10
CA SER A 168 -31.87 3.10 -1.18
C SER A 168 -31.80 4.61 -0.99
N LEU A 169 -30.94 5.27 -1.77
CA LEU A 169 -30.75 6.72 -1.79
C LEU A 169 -31.74 7.43 -2.72
N THR A 170 -32.60 6.70 -3.45
CA THR A 170 -33.55 7.30 -4.40
C THR A 170 -34.44 8.39 -3.77
N PRO A 171 -34.93 8.28 -2.52
CA PRO A 171 -35.62 9.37 -1.84
C PRO A 171 -34.76 10.64 -1.74
N LEU A 172 -33.47 10.52 -1.38
CA LEU A 172 -32.54 11.65 -1.30
C LEU A 172 -32.25 12.27 -2.66
N LEU A 173 -32.18 11.45 -3.72
CA LEU A 173 -32.00 11.94 -5.09
C LEU A 173 -33.16 12.87 -5.50
N ARG A 174 -34.37 12.64 -4.98
CA ARG A 174 -35.57 13.46 -5.21
C ARG A 174 -35.72 14.63 -4.22
N GLY A 175 -34.74 14.85 -3.34
CA GLY A 175 -34.78 15.91 -2.31
C GLY A 175 -35.58 15.55 -1.06
N GLY A 176 -35.91 14.27 -0.86
CA GLY A 176 -36.57 13.75 0.34
C GLY A 176 -35.61 13.40 1.47
N GLU A 177 -36.11 12.59 2.41
CA GLU A 177 -35.38 12.13 3.59
C GLU A 177 -35.03 10.63 3.49
N LEU A 178 -34.17 10.16 4.39
CA LEU A 178 -33.77 8.77 4.49
C LEU A 178 -34.19 8.23 5.86
N ASP A 179 -34.95 7.13 5.87
CA ASP A 179 -35.25 6.42 7.10
C ASP A 179 -34.03 5.60 7.55
N ARG A 180 -33.18 6.24 8.35
CA ARG A 180 -31.98 5.64 8.90
C ARG A 180 -31.70 6.21 10.28
N GLU A 181 -31.65 5.32 11.26
CA GLU A 181 -31.28 5.67 12.62
C GLU A 181 -29.78 5.94 12.77
N ALA A 182 -28.92 5.08 12.18
CA ALA A 182 -27.47 5.18 12.32
C ALA A 182 -26.67 4.51 11.20
N ILE A 183 -25.40 4.91 11.07
CA ILE A 183 -24.37 4.25 10.25
C ILE A 183 -23.31 3.67 11.19
N TYR A 184 -22.79 2.50 10.84
CA TYR A 184 -21.87 1.74 11.68
C TYR A 184 -20.58 1.38 10.93
N TRP A 185 -19.48 1.33 11.67
CA TRP A 185 -18.19 0.85 11.20
C TRP A 185 -17.62 -0.14 12.20
N HIS A 186 -17.01 -1.20 11.68
CA HIS A 186 -16.27 -2.18 12.45
C HIS A 186 -14.95 -2.48 11.75
N TYR A 187 -13.85 -2.04 12.34
CA TYR A 187 -12.51 -2.24 11.81
C TYR A 187 -11.64 -2.94 12.86
N PRO A 188 -11.75 -4.28 13.01
CA PRO A 188 -11.07 -5.06 14.05
C PRO A 188 -9.60 -5.35 13.69
N HIS A 189 -8.92 -4.39 13.07
CA HIS A 189 -7.58 -4.55 12.49
C HIS A 189 -6.70 -3.36 12.82
N TYR A 190 -5.40 -3.62 12.99
CA TYR A 190 -4.40 -2.55 12.92
C TYR A 190 -4.20 -2.14 11.46
N SER A 191 -4.12 -0.83 11.24
CA SER A 191 -3.75 -0.29 9.95
C SER A 191 -2.24 -0.02 9.86
N PRO A 192 -1.61 -0.23 8.69
CA PRO A 192 -0.27 0.29 8.42
C PRO A 192 -0.15 1.82 8.57
N GLN A 193 -1.28 2.53 8.59
CA GLN A 193 -1.38 3.96 8.87
C GLN A 193 -1.47 4.30 10.37
N ARG A 194 -1.20 3.33 11.27
CA ARG A 194 -1.23 3.45 12.74
C ARG A 194 -2.62 3.52 13.39
N GLY A 195 -3.68 3.42 12.59
CA GLY A 195 -5.03 3.22 13.13
C GLY A 195 -5.13 1.91 13.92
N LYS A 196 -5.79 1.98 15.07
CA LYS A 196 -6.00 0.86 15.99
C LYS A 196 -7.33 0.15 15.70
N PRO A 197 -7.49 -1.12 16.11
CA PRO A 197 -8.77 -1.80 16.04
C PRO A 197 -9.86 -1.00 16.76
N ALA A 198 -10.91 -0.63 16.03
CA ALA A 198 -11.96 0.23 16.55
C ALA A 198 -13.33 -0.01 15.88
N GLY A 199 -14.37 0.48 16.53
CA GLY A 199 -15.73 0.57 16.01
C GLY A 199 -16.21 2.01 16.06
N ALA A 200 -17.18 2.32 15.21
CA ALA A 200 -17.85 3.61 15.25
C ALA A 200 -19.34 3.46 14.97
N VAL A 201 -20.14 4.32 15.59
CA VAL A 201 -21.54 4.54 15.22
C VAL A 201 -21.79 6.03 15.09
N ARG A 202 -22.51 6.42 14.04
CA ARG A 202 -23.03 7.78 13.88
C ARG A 202 -24.55 7.73 13.83
N ALA A 203 -25.20 8.42 14.77
CA ALA A 203 -26.64 8.59 14.84
C ALA A 203 -26.97 10.08 14.87
N GLY A 204 -27.52 10.60 13.76
CA GLY A 204 -27.67 12.04 13.54
C GLY A 204 -26.33 12.77 13.57
N ASP A 205 -26.25 13.79 14.43
CA ASP A 205 -25.05 14.62 14.62
C ASP A 205 -24.00 13.98 15.54
N LEU A 206 -24.40 12.97 16.32
CA LEU A 206 -23.50 12.32 17.27
C LEU A 206 -22.78 11.15 16.65
N LYS A 207 -21.47 11.08 16.92
CA LYS A 207 -20.62 9.97 16.56
C LYS A 207 -19.89 9.47 17.78
N LEU A 208 -19.96 8.16 18.01
CA LEU A 208 -19.21 7.46 19.04
C LEU A 208 -18.15 6.59 18.39
N LEU A 209 -16.96 6.58 18.99
CA LEU A 209 -15.88 5.63 18.71
C LEU A 209 -15.68 4.70 19.91
N GLU A 210 -15.39 3.44 19.65
CA GLU A 210 -14.94 2.46 20.65
C GLU A 210 -13.62 1.87 20.19
N PHE A 211 -12.59 1.99 21.01
CA PHE A 211 -11.27 1.44 20.72
C PHE A 211 -11.12 0.09 21.42
N TYR A 212 -10.90 -0.96 20.64
CA TYR A 212 -11.00 -2.34 21.16
C TYR A 212 -9.79 -2.77 22.00
N GLU A 213 -8.68 -2.02 21.99
CA GLU A 213 -7.49 -2.34 22.79
C GLU A 213 -7.75 -2.22 24.30
N ASP A 214 -8.41 -1.15 24.71
CA ASP A 214 -8.60 -0.76 26.11
C ASP A 214 -10.08 -0.47 26.46
N GLY A 215 -10.96 -0.51 25.46
CA GLY A 215 -12.39 -0.25 25.61
C GLY A 215 -12.74 1.23 25.80
N HIS A 216 -11.80 2.16 25.59
CA HIS A 216 -12.13 3.57 25.75
C HIS A 216 -13.12 4.03 24.68
N LEU A 217 -13.99 4.95 25.08
CA LEU A 217 -15.02 5.53 24.25
C LEU A 217 -14.72 7.00 24.04
N GLU A 218 -14.88 7.47 22.80
CA GLU A 218 -14.89 8.88 22.47
C GLU A 218 -16.28 9.23 21.90
N LEU A 219 -16.81 10.41 22.23
CA LEU A 219 -18.07 10.93 21.69
C LEU A 219 -17.85 12.32 21.10
N TYR A 220 -18.33 12.54 19.89
CA TYR A 220 -18.24 13.80 19.16
C TYR A 220 -19.60 14.28 18.67
N ASP A 221 -19.81 15.59 18.66
CA ASP A 221 -20.95 16.28 18.03
C ASP A 221 -20.48 16.88 16.70
N LEU A 222 -20.66 16.16 15.60
CA LEU A 222 -20.13 16.51 14.28
C LEU A 222 -20.80 17.76 13.67
N SER A 223 -21.95 18.18 14.20
CA SER A 223 -22.58 19.45 13.79
C SER A 223 -21.79 20.67 14.25
N LYS A 224 -20.99 20.52 15.31
CA LYS A 224 -20.20 21.59 15.94
C LYS A 224 -18.70 21.37 15.81
N ASP A 225 -18.27 20.13 15.75
CA ASP A 225 -16.86 19.74 15.78
C ASP A 225 -16.57 18.64 14.75
N ILE A 226 -16.52 19.04 13.47
CA ILE A 226 -16.23 18.12 12.36
C ILE A 226 -14.79 17.58 12.38
N GLY A 227 -13.91 18.23 13.15
CA GLY A 227 -12.53 17.82 13.36
C GLY A 227 -12.33 16.86 14.52
N GLU A 228 -13.41 16.45 15.22
CA GLU A 228 -13.35 15.49 16.33
C GLU A 228 -12.27 15.87 17.36
N THR A 229 -12.24 17.14 17.72
CA THR A 229 -11.22 17.77 18.57
C THR A 229 -11.57 17.73 20.06
N THR A 230 -12.86 17.68 20.39
CA THR A 230 -13.36 17.73 21.77
C THR A 230 -14.15 16.47 22.10
N ASP A 231 -13.56 15.57 22.88
CA ASP A 231 -14.29 14.41 23.41
C ASP A 231 -15.35 14.83 24.45
N LEU A 232 -16.59 14.43 24.19
CA LEU A 232 -17.77 14.68 25.02
C LEU A 232 -18.18 13.47 25.86
N SER A 233 -17.45 12.35 25.79
CA SER A 233 -17.83 11.08 26.44
C SER A 233 -18.16 11.24 27.93
N ALA A 234 -17.28 11.93 28.67
CA ALA A 234 -17.46 12.21 30.09
C ALA A 234 -18.54 13.28 30.37
N LYS A 235 -18.80 14.18 29.41
CA LYS A 235 -19.76 15.30 29.56
C LYS A 235 -21.18 14.91 29.16
N ARG A 236 -21.36 13.88 28.34
CA ARG A 236 -22.66 13.38 27.86
C ARG A 236 -22.78 11.86 28.05
N PRO A 237 -22.69 11.36 29.29
CA PRO A 237 -22.61 9.92 29.56
C PRO A 237 -23.86 9.14 29.10
N GLN A 238 -25.04 9.77 29.10
CA GLN A 238 -26.28 9.13 28.62
C GLN A 238 -26.24 8.90 27.10
N ASP A 239 -25.75 9.87 26.33
CA ASP A 239 -25.59 9.71 24.88
C ASP A 239 -24.50 8.71 24.53
N THR A 240 -23.38 8.75 25.26
CA THR A 240 -22.30 7.76 25.14
C THR A 240 -22.81 6.34 25.36
N ALA A 241 -23.54 6.11 26.46
CA ALA A 241 -24.11 4.80 26.77
C ALA A 241 -25.12 4.36 25.70
N ARG A 242 -25.98 5.26 25.23
CA ARG A 242 -26.97 4.97 24.17
C ARG A 242 -26.29 4.55 22.87
N LEU A 243 -25.34 5.34 22.36
CA LEU A 243 -24.65 5.03 21.11
C LEU A 243 -23.81 3.75 21.26
N HIS A 244 -23.16 3.55 22.41
CA HIS A 244 -22.37 2.32 22.63
C HIS A 244 -23.25 1.08 22.61
N ALA A 245 -24.44 1.14 23.23
CA ALA A 245 -25.42 0.07 23.17
C ALA A 245 -25.89 -0.23 21.73
N MET A 246 -26.14 0.82 20.92
CA MET A 246 -26.48 0.66 19.50
C MET A 246 -25.36 -0.06 18.74
N LEU A 247 -24.10 0.36 18.94
CA LEU A 247 -22.93 -0.22 18.29
C LEU A 247 -22.73 -1.70 18.67
N VAL A 248 -22.87 -2.03 19.96
CA VAL A 248 -22.78 -3.40 20.48
C VAL A 248 -23.89 -4.28 19.88
N ALA A 249 -25.13 -3.81 19.90
CA ALA A 249 -26.28 -4.54 19.37
C ALA A 249 -26.16 -4.78 17.86
N TRP A 250 -25.72 -3.78 17.10
CA TRP A 250 -25.43 -3.93 15.67
C TRP A 250 -24.34 -4.98 15.42
N ARG A 251 -23.22 -4.92 16.14
CA ARG A 251 -22.13 -5.91 16.00
C ARG A 251 -22.59 -7.34 16.25
N GLN A 252 -23.43 -7.54 17.29
CA GLN A 252 -24.00 -8.86 17.58
C GLN A 252 -24.91 -9.33 16.44
N ARG A 253 -25.78 -8.45 15.94
CA ARG A 253 -26.71 -8.76 14.85
C ARG A 253 -26.00 -9.20 13.56
N VAL A 254 -24.90 -8.52 13.20
CA VAL A 254 -24.14 -8.84 11.99
C VAL A 254 -23.07 -9.93 12.19
N GLY A 255 -22.96 -10.50 13.39
CA GLY A 255 -21.94 -11.51 13.70
C GLY A 255 -20.51 -11.00 13.57
N ALA A 256 -20.26 -9.74 13.95
CA ALA A 256 -18.96 -9.09 13.84
C ALA A 256 -17.88 -9.82 14.65
N LYS A 257 -16.71 -10.06 14.05
CA LYS A 257 -15.59 -10.72 14.72
C LYS A 257 -14.75 -9.72 15.51
N MET A 258 -14.66 -9.91 16.81
CA MET A 258 -13.85 -9.05 17.67
C MET A 258 -12.37 -9.47 17.65
N PRO A 259 -11.42 -8.52 17.77
CA PRO A 259 -10.03 -8.86 18.03
C PRO A 259 -9.92 -9.52 19.40
N THR A 260 -8.97 -10.45 19.54
CA THR A 260 -8.64 -11.07 20.83
C THR A 260 -7.39 -10.42 21.42
N PRO A 261 -7.28 -10.28 22.75
CA PRO A 261 -6.04 -9.82 23.37
C PRO A 261 -4.86 -10.65 22.88
N ASN A 262 -3.77 -9.97 22.48
CA ASN A 262 -2.54 -10.66 22.13
C ASN A 262 -1.90 -11.16 23.44
N PRO A 263 -1.84 -12.48 23.69
CA PRO A 263 -1.27 -13.00 24.94
C PRO A 263 0.24 -12.75 25.07
N ALA A 264 0.90 -12.25 24.03
CA ALA A 264 2.30 -11.85 24.01
C ALA A 264 2.54 -10.34 24.25
N TYR A 265 1.48 -9.53 24.41
CA TYR A 265 1.60 -8.08 24.64
C TYR A 265 2.09 -7.75 26.05
N GLY A 266 2.96 -6.74 26.21
CA GLY A 266 3.45 -6.25 27.51
C GLY A 266 4.38 -7.21 28.26
N LYS A 267 4.40 -8.48 27.89
CA LYS A 267 5.62 -9.26 27.95
C LYS A 267 6.60 -8.43 27.12
N THR A 268 7.72 -8.00 27.73
CA THR A 268 8.93 -7.85 26.91
C THR A 268 8.89 -9.03 25.99
N GLU A 269 9.15 -8.84 24.71
CA GLU A 269 9.73 -9.98 24.05
C GLU A 269 10.83 -10.47 25.02
N ALA A 270 10.64 -11.64 25.66
CA ALA A 270 11.71 -12.59 25.52
C ALA A 270 11.95 -12.54 24.02
N GLU A 271 13.04 -11.88 23.63
CA GLU A 271 13.42 -11.57 22.25
C GLU A 271 12.60 -12.37 21.25
N PRO A 272 11.89 -11.69 20.35
CA PRO A 272 10.62 -12.13 19.73
C PRO A 272 10.43 -13.62 19.86
N THR A 273 9.73 -14.08 20.91
CA THR A 273 9.56 -15.49 21.32
C THR A 273 10.53 -16.39 20.57
N GLN A 274 11.78 -16.56 21.06
CA GLN A 274 12.77 -17.46 20.45
C GLN A 274 12.05 -18.51 19.62
N LEU A 275 12.08 -18.36 18.30
CA LEU A 275 11.79 -19.46 17.39
C LEU A 275 12.50 -20.63 18.03
N LYS A 276 11.74 -21.61 18.53
CA LYS A 276 12.30 -22.73 19.31
C LYS A 276 13.62 -23.10 18.65
N PRO A 277 14.76 -23.12 19.38
CA PRO A 277 16.09 -23.30 18.78
C PRO A 277 16.01 -24.31 17.62
N GLY A 278 16.10 -23.81 16.38
CA GLY A 278 15.91 -24.63 15.17
C GLY A 278 15.00 -24.14 14.02
N GLN A 279 14.18 -23.07 14.10
CA GLN A 279 13.26 -22.74 12.97
C GLN A 279 13.78 -21.74 11.89
N LEU A 280 14.54 -20.69 12.20
CA LEU A 280 15.23 -19.88 11.16
C LEU A 280 16.68 -20.36 10.93
N ASP A 281 17.32 -20.91 11.97
CA ASP A 281 18.65 -21.52 11.84
C ASP A 281 18.65 -22.75 10.92
N ALA A 282 17.55 -23.50 10.81
CA ALA A 282 17.44 -24.61 9.85
C ALA A 282 17.30 -24.15 8.39
N GLU A 283 16.80 -22.93 8.13
CA GLU A 283 16.67 -22.40 6.77
C GLU A 283 18.01 -21.83 6.25
N PHE A 284 18.84 -21.27 7.12
CA PHE A 284 20.14 -20.72 6.76
C PHE A 284 21.27 -21.66 7.20
N ALA A 285 21.80 -22.41 6.24
CA ALA A 285 22.93 -23.31 6.46
C ALA A 285 24.18 -22.60 7.00
N ILE A 286 24.34 -21.29 6.75
CA ILE A 286 25.47 -20.48 7.25
C ILE A 286 24.94 -19.14 7.74
N ARG A 287 25.27 -18.75 8.98
CA ARG A 287 24.94 -17.43 9.53
C ARG A 287 26.03 -16.95 10.50
N SER A 288 26.49 -15.72 10.35
CA SER A 288 27.47 -15.10 11.25
C SER A 288 27.35 -13.57 11.21
N GLY A 289 27.48 -12.91 12.37
CA GLY A 289 27.58 -11.44 12.47
C GLY A 289 26.36 -10.63 12.00
N CYS A 290 25.20 -11.26 11.78
CA CYS A 290 23.97 -10.60 11.31
C CYS A 290 22.69 -11.15 11.97
N ARG A 291 21.66 -10.29 12.00
CA ARG A 291 20.28 -10.66 12.30
C ARG A 291 19.52 -10.93 11.01
N VAL A 292 18.61 -11.90 11.01
CA VAL A 292 17.72 -12.19 9.88
C VAL A 292 16.28 -12.11 10.38
N ASP A 293 15.51 -11.19 9.81
CA ASP A 293 14.11 -10.93 10.17
C ASP A 293 13.18 -11.30 9.01
N ARG A 294 11.92 -11.63 9.30
CA ARG A 294 10.89 -11.77 8.26
C ARG A 294 10.55 -10.40 7.69
N HIS A 295 10.40 -10.32 6.37
CA HIS A 295 10.09 -9.06 5.69
C HIS A 295 8.95 -9.30 4.68
N GLN A 296 8.21 -8.25 4.30
CA GLN A 296 7.14 -8.31 3.29
C GLN A 296 7.60 -8.84 1.93
N LEU A 297 8.90 -8.75 1.65
CA LEU A 297 9.51 -9.32 0.46
C LEU A 297 10.01 -10.75 0.74
N GLY A 298 10.23 -11.19 1.97
CA GLY A 298 10.78 -12.51 2.29
C GLY A 298 11.61 -12.46 3.56
N PHE A 299 12.87 -12.05 3.42
CA PHE A 299 13.80 -11.88 4.54
C PHE A 299 14.47 -10.51 4.50
N ALA A 300 14.78 -9.98 5.68
CA ALA A 300 15.64 -8.83 5.90
C ALA A 300 16.91 -9.29 6.62
N VAL A 301 18.09 -9.02 6.07
CA VAL A 301 19.37 -9.30 6.74
C VAL A 301 19.97 -8.00 7.24
N LEU A 302 20.22 -7.93 8.55
CA LEU A 302 20.74 -6.76 9.24
C LEU A 302 22.16 -7.03 9.72
N GLY A 303 23.11 -6.27 9.18
CA GLY A 303 24.54 -6.38 9.52
C GLY A 303 24.98 -5.33 10.55
N THR A 304 25.89 -5.71 11.45
CA THR A 304 26.58 -4.75 12.33
C THR A 304 27.76 -4.08 11.60
N ALA A 305 28.46 -3.16 12.28
CA ALA A 305 29.68 -2.54 11.75
C ALA A 305 30.82 -3.53 11.48
N LYS A 306 30.79 -4.74 12.07
CA LYS A 306 31.75 -5.82 11.82
C LYS A 306 31.39 -6.67 10.58
N GLY A 307 30.24 -6.41 9.98
CA GLY A 307 29.68 -7.19 8.89
C GLY A 307 29.07 -8.52 9.32
N GLY A 308 28.17 -9.02 8.50
CA GLY A 308 27.55 -10.32 8.70
C GLY A 308 27.13 -10.98 7.39
N MET A 309 26.93 -12.29 7.45
CA MET A 309 26.59 -13.13 6.32
C MET A 309 25.53 -14.16 6.71
N ALA A 310 24.56 -14.36 5.82
CA ALA A 310 23.53 -15.39 5.95
C ALA A 310 23.33 -16.09 4.60
N LEU A 311 23.55 -17.41 4.51
CA LEU A 311 23.36 -18.23 3.32
C LEU A 311 22.36 -19.36 3.58
N ARG A 312 21.39 -19.50 2.70
CA ARG A 312 20.41 -20.58 2.70
C ARG A 312 20.74 -21.60 1.62
N ARG A 313 20.55 -22.88 1.93
CA ARG A 313 20.67 -23.97 0.96
C ARG A 313 19.48 -23.96 0.00
N LEU A 314 19.76 -24.13 -1.30
CA LEU A 314 18.74 -24.30 -2.33
C LEU A 314 18.24 -25.74 -2.31
N ALA A 315 16.91 -25.92 -2.42
CA ALA A 315 16.30 -27.25 -2.54
C ALA A 315 16.72 -27.96 -3.84
N THR A 316 16.93 -27.19 -4.91
CA THR A 316 17.47 -27.66 -6.19
C THR A 316 18.68 -26.80 -6.56
N PRO A 317 19.87 -27.39 -6.75
CA PRO A 317 21.04 -26.63 -7.20
C PRO A 317 20.84 -26.02 -8.59
N ILE A 318 21.46 -24.86 -8.84
CA ILE A 318 21.41 -24.19 -10.14
C ILE A 318 22.70 -24.53 -10.90
N SER A 319 22.58 -25.21 -12.04
CA SER A 319 23.73 -25.69 -12.82
C SER A 319 23.96 -24.94 -14.14
N GLY A 320 23.00 -24.14 -14.59
CA GLY A 320 23.06 -23.39 -15.85
C GLY A 320 22.90 -21.88 -15.67
N ALA A 321 22.68 -21.17 -16.78
CA ALA A 321 22.46 -19.73 -16.73
C ALA A 321 21.25 -19.36 -15.86
N ALA A 322 21.41 -18.33 -15.02
CA ALA A 322 20.39 -17.91 -14.07
C ALA A 322 20.37 -16.38 -13.92
N THR A 323 19.17 -15.86 -13.70
CA THR A 323 18.95 -14.45 -13.36
C THR A 323 18.51 -14.33 -11.91
N PHE A 324 19.20 -13.48 -11.15
CA PHE A 324 18.85 -13.15 -9.77
C PHE A 324 18.43 -11.69 -9.71
N THR A 325 17.22 -11.39 -9.23
CA THR A 325 16.75 -10.00 -9.06
C THR A 325 16.55 -9.71 -7.59
N TRP A 326 17.00 -8.56 -7.06
CA TRP A 326 16.75 -8.14 -5.67
C TRP A 326 16.57 -6.64 -5.49
N ALA A 327 16.07 -6.24 -4.33
CA ALA A 327 15.96 -4.85 -3.91
C ALA A 327 16.83 -4.61 -2.68
N MET A 328 17.29 -3.38 -2.49
CA MET A 328 18.02 -2.98 -1.29
C MET A 328 17.72 -1.51 -0.92
N GLN A 329 17.84 -1.18 0.36
CA GLN A 329 17.66 0.18 0.88
C GLN A 329 18.66 0.41 2.02
N SER A 330 19.24 1.62 2.13
CA SER A 330 20.04 1.98 3.31
C SER A 330 19.12 2.32 4.49
N LEU A 331 19.40 1.77 5.68
CA LEU A 331 18.74 2.17 6.92
C LEU A 331 19.48 3.21 7.75
N GLN A 332 20.73 3.47 7.43
CA GLN A 332 21.53 4.39 8.23
C GLN A 332 21.12 5.83 7.90
N PRO A 333 20.67 6.62 8.91
CA PRO A 333 20.40 8.05 8.72
C PRO A 333 21.70 8.85 8.53
N ASP A 334 22.84 8.32 8.98
CA ASP A 334 24.16 8.94 8.82
C ASP A 334 24.54 9.03 7.33
N ARG A 335 24.74 10.29 6.87
CA ARG A 335 25.11 10.61 5.50
C ARG A 335 26.60 10.74 5.24
N SER A 336 27.41 10.46 6.26
CA SER A 336 28.85 10.53 6.18
C SER A 336 29.43 9.56 5.12
N PRO A 337 30.37 10.03 4.28
CA PRO A 337 31.10 9.15 3.37
C PRO A 337 31.98 8.13 4.10
N HIS A 338 32.23 8.32 5.40
CA HIS A 338 33.05 7.42 6.23
C HIS A 338 32.27 6.22 6.80
N ALA A 339 30.93 6.21 6.68
CA ALA A 339 30.10 5.08 7.10
C ALA A 339 30.21 3.94 6.08
N TRP A 340 30.94 2.87 6.44
CA TRP A 340 31.03 1.65 5.64
C TRP A 340 29.68 0.95 5.58
N ARG A 341 29.16 0.80 4.35
CA ARG A 341 27.87 0.17 4.07
C ARG A 341 27.98 -0.69 2.83
N ASN A 342 27.39 -1.88 2.86
CA ASN A 342 27.26 -2.70 1.67
C ASN A 342 25.97 -3.51 1.63
N ALA A 343 25.64 -3.97 0.43
CA ALA A 343 24.59 -4.94 0.22
C ALA A 343 25.04 -5.84 -0.95
N PHE A 344 25.35 -7.09 -0.61
CA PHE A 344 25.83 -8.09 -1.55
C PHE A 344 24.92 -9.32 -1.51
N ILE A 345 24.45 -9.78 -2.68
CA ILE A 345 24.02 -11.17 -2.83
C ILE A 345 25.26 -12.06 -2.86
N VAL A 346 25.17 -13.20 -2.20
CA VAL A 346 26.23 -14.20 -2.15
C VAL A 346 25.72 -15.47 -2.80
N LEU A 347 26.45 -15.94 -3.79
CA LEU A 347 26.26 -17.25 -4.42
C LEU A 347 27.38 -18.16 -3.96
N ARG A 348 27.07 -19.42 -3.64
CA ARG A 348 28.09 -20.42 -3.30
C ARG A 348 27.77 -21.77 -3.90
N ASP A 349 28.79 -22.38 -4.48
CA ASP A 349 28.70 -23.72 -5.08
C ASP A 349 29.07 -24.83 -4.08
N GLN A 350 28.93 -26.08 -4.52
CA GLN A 350 29.29 -27.27 -3.73
C GLN A 350 30.78 -27.35 -3.40
N GLN A 351 31.63 -26.78 -4.24
CA GLN A 351 33.09 -26.83 -4.09
C GLN A 351 33.58 -25.80 -3.07
N GLY A 352 32.72 -24.86 -2.66
CA GLY A 352 33.02 -23.81 -1.71
C GLY A 352 33.54 -22.54 -2.35
N ASN A 353 33.39 -22.39 -3.67
CA ASN A 353 33.61 -21.13 -4.36
C ASN A 353 32.48 -20.16 -4.02
N GLU A 354 32.82 -18.89 -3.84
CA GLU A 354 31.90 -17.85 -3.38
C GLU A 354 31.97 -16.63 -4.29
N TRP A 355 30.81 -16.12 -4.71
CA TRP A 355 30.68 -14.87 -5.43
C TRP A 355 29.87 -13.89 -4.58
N ARG A 356 30.44 -12.74 -4.24
CA ARG A 356 29.77 -11.61 -3.59
C ARG A 356 29.51 -10.54 -4.65
N ILE A 357 28.24 -10.37 -5.02
CA ILE A 357 27.81 -9.45 -6.07
C ILE A 357 26.92 -8.37 -5.46
N GLY A 358 27.22 -7.09 -5.71
CA GLY A 358 26.45 -6.02 -5.09
C GLY A 358 27.17 -4.69 -5.13
N LEU A 359 26.98 -3.88 -4.10
CA LEU A 359 27.50 -2.52 -4.09
C LEU A 359 27.99 -2.08 -2.72
N TYR A 360 28.87 -1.09 -2.74
CA TYR A 360 29.31 -0.34 -1.58
C TYR A 360 28.63 1.04 -1.55
N LEU A 361 27.89 1.36 -0.48
CA LEU A 361 27.05 2.57 -0.30
C LEU A 361 27.76 3.74 0.42
N GLY A 362 29.05 3.60 0.72
CA GLY A 362 29.89 4.60 1.41
C GLY A 362 30.96 5.23 0.50
N GLY A 363 32.08 5.68 1.07
CA GLY A 363 33.15 6.40 0.37
C GLY A 363 33.75 5.75 -0.89
N GLN A 364 33.52 4.46 -1.12
CA GLN A 364 33.97 3.78 -2.34
C GLN A 364 32.99 3.88 -3.52
N ARG A 365 31.70 4.16 -3.28
CA ARG A 365 30.62 4.33 -4.27
C ARG A 365 30.83 3.50 -5.56
N LYS A 366 30.81 2.18 -5.43
CA LYS A 366 31.07 1.27 -6.54
C LYS A 366 30.15 0.05 -6.49
N ILE A 367 29.72 -0.40 -7.66
CA ILE A 367 29.19 -1.75 -7.83
C ILE A 367 30.37 -2.70 -7.95
N SER A 368 30.26 -3.91 -7.41
CA SER A 368 31.35 -4.85 -7.33
C SER A 368 30.88 -6.30 -7.46
N ILE A 369 31.71 -7.09 -8.13
CA ILE A 369 31.66 -8.56 -8.13
C ILE A 369 32.99 -9.02 -7.53
N THR A 370 32.93 -9.69 -6.39
CA THR A 370 34.09 -10.32 -5.76
C THR A 370 33.92 -11.82 -5.84
N GLU A 371 34.86 -12.49 -6.47
CA GLU A 371 34.88 -13.93 -6.65
C GLU A 371 36.03 -14.53 -5.85
N LYS A 372 35.74 -15.58 -5.08
CA LYS A 372 36.72 -16.27 -4.24
C LYS A 372 36.59 -17.78 -4.44
N GLY A 373 37.55 -18.35 -5.15
CA GLY A 373 37.72 -19.80 -5.20
C GLY A 373 38.16 -20.37 -3.86
N LYS A 374 37.80 -21.62 -3.58
CA LYS A 374 38.25 -22.30 -2.35
C LYS A 374 39.78 -22.36 -2.33
N GLY A 375 40.39 -21.78 -1.29
CA GLY A 375 41.86 -21.73 -1.13
C GLY A 375 42.58 -20.71 -2.00
N THR A 376 41.87 -19.87 -2.77
CA THR A 376 42.49 -18.86 -3.64
C THR A 376 42.35 -17.45 -3.07
N LYS A 377 43.17 -16.52 -3.57
CA LYS A 377 42.97 -15.09 -3.34
C LYS A 377 41.68 -14.62 -4.05
N PRO A 378 40.89 -13.70 -3.46
CA PRO A 378 39.73 -13.12 -4.13
C PRO A 378 40.13 -12.29 -5.36
N LYS A 379 39.33 -12.36 -6.42
CA LYS A 379 39.38 -11.45 -7.57
C LYS A 379 38.20 -10.50 -7.48
N GLN A 380 38.45 -9.21 -7.68
CA GLN A 380 37.41 -8.18 -7.57
C GLN A 380 37.31 -7.39 -8.87
N TYR A 381 36.09 -7.30 -9.38
CA TYR A 381 35.69 -6.41 -10.47
C TYR A 381 34.83 -5.29 -9.88
N SER A 382 34.98 -4.07 -10.37
CA SER A 382 34.23 -2.92 -9.87
C SER A 382 34.01 -1.88 -10.95
N ALA A 383 32.90 -1.14 -10.85
CA ALA A 383 32.63 0.04 -11.65
C ALA A 383 32.09 1.17 -10.74
N PRO A 384 32.33 2.45 -11.08
CA PRO A 384 31.77 3.58 -10.35
C PRO A 384 30.25 3.49 -10.28
N PHE A 385 29.69 3.87 -9.13
CA PHE A 385 28.26 3.96 -8.90
C PHE A 385 27.90 5.36 -8.44
N THR A 386 27.20 6.11 -9.28
CA THR A 386 26.97 7.55 -9.08
C THR A 386 25.59 7.90 -8.53
N GLN A 387 24.71 6.90 -8.36
CA GLN A 387 23.35 7.09 -7.88
C GLN A 387 23.29 7.26 -6.35
N ASP A 388 22.22 7.90 -5.86
CA ASP A 388 22.07 8.25 -4.44
C ASP A 388 21.82 7.01 -3.55
N PRO A 389 22.74 6.66 -2.62
CA PRO A 389 22.67 5.48 -1.75
C PRO A 389 21.41 5.36 -0.85
N TYR A 390 20.61 6.42 -0.70
CA TYR A 390 19.36 6.39 0.09
C TYR A 390 18.11 6.06 -0.72
N THR A 391 18.21 6.04 -2.05
CA THR A 391 17.11 5.62 -2.90
C THR A 391 17.06 4.09 -2.93
N PRO A 392 15.87 3.45 -2.82
CA PRO A 392 15.76 2.02 -3.04
C PRO A 392 16.28 1.60 -4.42
N PHE A 393 17.09 0.55 -4.47
CA PHE A 393 17.70 0.08 -5.71
C PHE A 393 17.08 -1.24 -6.15
N LYS A 394 16.85 -1.38 -7.46
CA LYS A 394 16.58 -2.67 -8.09
C LYS A 394 17.86 -3.20 -8.71
N CYS A 395 18.11 -4.47 -8.47
CA CYS A 395 19.32 -5.16 -8.86
C CYS A 395 18.97 -6.40 -9.65
N GLN A 396 19.77 -6.69 -10.67
CA GLN A 396 19.68 -7.89 -11.47
C GLN A 396 21.08 -8.41 -11.74
N LEU A 397 21.32 -9.68 -11.46
CA LEU A 397 22.52 -10.41 -11.85
C LEU A 397 22.12 -11.47 -12.87
N ASN A 398 22.69 -11.40 -14.07
CA ASN A 398 22.70 -12.51 -15.00
C ASN A 398 24.00 -13.27 -14.80
N PHE A 399 23.91 -14.53 -14.40
CA PHE A 399 25.02 -15.43 -14.12
C PHE A 399 24.99 -16.55 -15.14
N ASP A 400 26.01 -16.62 -16.00
CA ASP A 400 26.09 -17.58 -17.09
C ASP A 400 27.38 -18.39 -16.98
N PRO A 401 27.31 -19.59 -16.38
CA PRO A 401 28.48 -20.44 -16.16
C PRO A 401 29.08 -20.96 -17.46
N ASP A 402 28.24 -21.25 -18.45
CA ASP A 402 28.63 -21.81 -19.75
C ASP A 402 29.35 -20.76 -20.60
N ALA A 403 28.81 -19.54 -20.64
CA ALA A 403 29.46 -18.40 -21.29
C ALA A 403 30.58 -17.77 -20.43
N ARG A 404 30.83 -18.30 -19.22
CA ARG A 404 31.80 -17.80 -18.24
C ARG A 404 31.67 -16.30 -17.99
N LYS A 405 30.44 -15.81 -17.81
CA LYS A 405 30.14 -14.38 -17.69
C LYS A 405 29.15 -14.09 -16.57
N MET A 406 29.35 -12.95 -15.92
CA MET A 406 28.37 -12.31 -15.04
C MET A 406 28.08 -10.89 -15.53
N THR A 407 26.82 -10.50 -15.47
CA THR A 407 26.39 -9.11 -15.69
C THR A 407 25.54 -8.67 -14.52
N LEU A 408 26.08 -7.76 -13.71
CA LEU A 408 25.34 -7.05 -12.68
C LEU A 408 24.76 -5.76 -13.26
N ASP A 409 23.46 -5.55 -13.12
CA ASP A 409 22.75 -4.31 -13.42
C ASP A 409 22.09 -3.80 -12.14
N ILE A 410 22.45 -2.59 -11.72
CA ILE A 410 21.83 -1.90 -10.59
C ILE A 410 21.31 -0.56 -11.09
N ASN A 411 19.99 -0.44 -11.17
CA ASN A 411 19.31 0.75 -11.71
C ASN A 411 19.94 1.28 -13.02
N GLY A 412 20.29 0.40 -13.95
CA GLY A 412 20.88 0.77 -15.25
C GLY A 412 22.40 0.89 -15.26
N THR A 413 23.07 0.89 -14.10
CA THR A 413 24.54 0.82 -14.03
C THR A 413 24.98 -0.64 -14.16
N LYS A 414 25.69 -0.96 -15.25
CA LYS A 414 26.10 -2.32 -15.58
C LYS A 414 27.57 -2.59 -15.28
N LEU A 415 27.86 -3.73 -14.68
CA LEU A 415 29.20 -4.31 -14.54
C LEU A 415 29.20 -5.70 -15.17
N ASN A 416 29.97 -5.84 -16.25
CA ASN A 416 30.28 -7.14 -16.83
C ASN A 416 31.58 -7.66 -16.20
N ALA A 417 31.59 -8.92 -15.76
CA ALA A 417 32.77 -9.59 -15.24
C ALA A 417 32.88 -11.00 -15.81
N PRO A 418 34.09 -11.48 -16.16
CA PRO A 418 34.29 -12.89 -16.48
C PRO A 418 34.16 -13.74 -15.20
N LEU A 419 33.74 -15.00 -15.35
CA LEU A 419 33.81 -16.02 -14.29
C LEU A 419 35.21 -16.64 -14.30
N ALA A 420 36.03 -16.24 -13.34
CA ALA A 420 37.41 -16.69 -13.25
C ALA A 420 37.50 -18.15 -12.79
N PHE A 421 36.59 -18.59 -11.92
CA PHE A 421 36.45 -19.99 -11.53
C PHE A 421 35.18 -20.57 -12.17
N PRO A 422 35.27 -21.73 -12.84
CA PRO A 422 34.08 -22.40 -13.33
C PRO A 422 33.23 -22.84 -12.12
N PRO A 423 31.98 -22.35 -11.98
CA PRO A 423 31.16 -22.70 -10.84
C PRO A 423 30.71 -24.16 -10.97
N GLY A 424 30.77 -24.91 -9.87
CA GLY A 424 29.91 -26.07 -9.72
C GLY A 424 28.44 -25.63 -9.56
N PRO A 425 27.48 -26.57 -9.45
CA PRO A 425 26.10 -26.21 -9.18
C PRO A 425 25.98 -25.30 -7.95
N ILE A 426 25.35 -24.14 -8.11
CA ILE A 426 25.11 -23.20 -7.01
C ILE A 426 24.15 -23.88 -6.05
N THR A 427 24.58 -24.04 -4.80
CA THR A 427 23.81 -24.73 -3.76
C THR A 427 23.36 -23.82 -2.65
N HIS A 428 23.94 -22.62 -2.55
CA HIS A 428 23.57 -21.67 -1.53
C HIS A 428 23.43 -20.28 -2.11
N THR A 429 22.44 -19.56 -1.60
CA THR A 429 22.19 -18.15 -1.92
C THR A 429 21.90 -17.40 -0.64
N GLY A 430 22.35 -16.15 -0.55
CA GLY A 430 22.03 -15.30 0.58
C GLY A 430 22.73 -13.96 0.51
N TYR A 431 23.10 -13.39 1.65
CA TYR A 431 23.55 -12.00 1.72
C TYR A 431 24.77 -11.81 2.60
N HIS A 432 25.56 -10.80 2.23
CA HIS A 432 26.60 -10.22 3.07
C HIS A 432 26.35 -8.72 3.24
N VAL A 433 26.21 -8.28 4.48
CA VAL A 433 25.74 -6.93 4.86
C VAL A 433 26.62 -6.30 5.95
N ILE A 434 26.80 -4.99 5.89
CA ILE A 434 27.55 -4.13 6.83
C ILE A 434 26.71 -2.87 6.98
N ASN A 435 26.26 -2.55 8.21
CA ASN A 435 25.47 -1.36 8.54
C ASN A 435 24.29 -1.08 7.57
N THR A 436 23.64 -2.13 7.07
CA THR A 436 22.49 -2.07 6.16
C THR A 436 21.43 -3.07 6.61
N GLU A 437 20.16 -2.77 6.32
CA GLU A 437 19.14 -3.80 6.18
C GLU A 437 18.97 -4.06 4.70
N THR A 438 19.09 -5.31 4.30
CA THR A 438 18.76 -5.71 2.93
C THR A 438 17.48 -6.53 2.96
N ALA A 439 16.39 -5.90 2.53
CA ALA A 439 15.05 -6.49 2.43
C ALA A 439 14.81 -7.07 1.03
N TYR A 440 14.39 -8.34 0.92
CA TYR A 440 14.35 -9.02 -0.39
C TYR A 440 13.20 -10.02 -0.60
N SER A 441 12.74 -10.13 -1.88
CA SER A 441 11.75 -11.05 -2.51
C SER A 441 12.15 -12.53 -2.36
N PRO A 442 11.34 -13.57 -2.59
CA PRO A 442 11.91 -14.89 -2.92
C PRO A 442 12.63 -14.81 -4.28
N ILE A 443 13.73 -15.56 -4.43
CA ILE A 443 14.50 -15.65 -5.68
C ILE A 443 13.61 -16.19 -6.79
N ALA A 444 13.30 -15.34 -7.78
CA ALA A 444 12.67 -15.78 -9.01
C ALA A 444 13.73 -16.44 -9.91
N THR A 445 13.94 -17.74 -9.72
CA THR A 445 14.67 -18.54 -10.71
C THR A 445 13.75 -18.71 -11.92
N LYS A 446 14.09 -18.12 -13.08
CA LYS A 446 13.53 -18.64 -14.33
C LYS A 446 14.09 -20.05 -14.50
N ARG A 447 13.20 -21.05 -14.54
CA ARG A 447 13.54 -22.37 -15.05
C ARG A 447 13.85 -22.30 -16.53
#